data_AF-A0A060Z7H5-F1
#
_entry.id   AF-A0A060Z7H5-F1
#
_cell.length_a   1.000
_cell.length_b   1.000
_cell.length_c   1.000
_cell.angle_alpha   90.00
_cell.angle_beta   90.00
_cell.angle_gamma   90.00
#
_symmetry.space_group_name_H-M   'P 1'
#
loop_
_entity.id
_entity.type
_entity.pdbx_description
1 polymer ?
#
loop_
_entity_poly.entity_id
_entity_poly.type
_entity_poly.pdbx_seq_one_letter_code
_entity_poly.pdbx_strand_id
1 'polypeptide(L)'
;MHDYDHPGRTNAFLVATNAAQAVLYNDRSVLENHHAASAWSLYLSQPEFNFLANLDHVEFKRFRFLVIEAILATDLKKHFDFLAEFNSKV
;
A
#
# COMPACT_ATOMS: atom_id res chain seq x y z
N MET A 1 4.78 -7.23 3.03
CA MET A 1 4.15 -6.11 3.75
C MET A 1 2.75 -5.74 3.22
N HIS A 2 2.23 -6.40 2.18
CA HIS A 2 0.99 -5.94 1.52
C HIS A 2 -0.27 -6.01 2.39
N ASP A 3 -0.32 -6.88 3.41
CA ASP A 3 -1.39 -6.97 4.43
C ASP A 3 -0.89 -6.61 5.85
N TYR A 4 0.14 -5.75 5.96
CA TYR A 4 0.71 -5.41 7.26
C TYR A 4 -0.31 -4.69 8.16
N ASP A 5 -0.52 -5.18 9.39
CA ASP A 5 -1.52 -4.66 10.33
C ASP A 5 -2.98 -4.77 9.83
N HIS A 6 -3.30 -5.86 9.11
CA HIS A 6 -4.66 -6.12 8.63
C HIS A 6 -5.64 -6.43 9.80
N PRO A 7 -6.76 -5.69 9.94
CA PRO A 7 -7.66 -5.79 11.09
C PRO A 7 -8.67 -6.96 11.02
N GLY A 8 -8.53 -7.84 10.03
CA GLY A 8 -9.48 -8.93 9.77
C GLY A 8 -10.88 -8.41 9.37
N ARG A 9 -10.92 -7.25 8.73
CA ARG A 9 -12.13 -6.57 8.19
C ARG A 9 -11.84 -6.09 6.78
N THR A 10 -12.88 -5.81 6.00
CA THR A 10 -12.76 -5.35 4.61
C THR A 10 -12.79 -3.82 4.51
N ASN A 11 -12.30 -3.26 3.40
CA ASN A 11 -12.47 -1.83 3.06
C ASN A 11 -13.93 -1.39 3.16
N ALA A 12 -14.87 -2.19 2.62
CA ALA A 12 -16.29 -1.89 2.68
C ALA A 12 -16.82 -1.77 4.13
N PHE A 13 -16.37 -2.64 5.03
CA PHE A 13 -16.73 -2.58 6.45
C PHE A 13 -16.18 -1.30 7.11
N LEU A 14 -14.90 -0.96 6.87
CA LEU A 14 -14.28 0.24 7.45
C LEU A 14 -14.98 1.53 7.00
N VAL A 15 -15.33 1.61 5.71
CA VAL A 15 -16.09 2.75 5.16
C VAL A 15 -17.50 2.81 5.75
N ALA A 16 -18.23 1.69 5.74
CA ALA A 16 -19.61 1.63 6.27
C ALA A 16 -19.71 2.00 7.76
N THR A 17 -18.64 1.77 8.52
CA THR A 17 -18.60 2.07 9.96
C THR A 17 -17.95 3.41 10.29
N ASN A 18 -17.56 4.21 9.28
CA ASN A 18 -16.78 5.45 9.46
C ASN A 18 -15.55 5.25 10.35
N ALA A 19 -14.87 4.12 10.17
CA ALA A 19 -13.64 3.83 10.92
C ALA A 19 -12.62 4.96 10.68
N ALA A 20 -11.82 5.30 11.69
CA ALA A 20 -10.85 6.40 11.61
C ALA A 20 -9.89 6.26 10.41
N GLN A 21 -9.48 5.04 10.06
CA GLN A 21 -8.66 4.77 8.88
C GLN A 21 -9.39 5.09 7.56
N ALA A 22 -10.69 4.81 7.47
CA ALA A 22 -11.48 5.13 6.27
C ALA A 22 -11.57 6.65 6.07
N VAL A 23 -11.80 7.40 7.16
CA VAL A 23 -11.77 8.86 7.16
C VAL A 23 -10.40 9.40 6.76
N LEU A 24 -9.31 8.86 7.34
CA LEU A 24 -7.94 9.26 7.04
C LEU A 24 -7.58 9.10 5.55
N TYR A 25 -7.99 7.98 4.96
CA TYR A 25 -7.70 7.66 3.55
C TYR A 25 -8.83 8.02 2.59
N ASN A 26 -9.84 8.78 3.07
CA ASN A 26 -10.96 9.27 2.27
C ASN A 26 -11.64 8.16 1.45
N ASP A 27 -11.87 7.00 2.08
CA ASP A 27 -12.52 5.81 1.51
C ASP A 27 -11.84 5.20 0.27
N ARG A 28 -10.57 5.56 -0.01
CA ARG A 28 -9.81 5.07 -1.17
C ARG A 28 -8.75 4.07 -0.72
N SER A 29 -8.89 2.82 -1.16
CA SER A 29 -7.93 1.73 -0.90
C SER A 29 -7.43 1.77 0.56
N VAL A 30 -8.38 1.78 1.51
CA VAL A 30 -8.14 2.18 2.91
C VAL A 30 -7.09 1.28 3.56
N LEU A 31 -7.27 -0.03 3.43
CA LEU A 31 -6.36 -1.04 3.94
C LEU A 31 -5.04 -1.01 3.20
N GLU A 32 -5.05 -0.96 1.87
CA GLU A 32 -3.82 -1.02 1.06
C GLU A 32 -2.92 0.21 1.31
N ASN A 33 -3.51 1.40 1.49
CA ASN A 33 -2.78 2.58 1.94
C ASN A 33 -2.21 2.41 3.34
N HIS A 34 -2.99 1.86 4.28
CA HIS A 34 -2.54 1.60 5.65
C HIS A 34 -1.35 0.63 5.69
N HIS A 35 -1.43 -0.47 4.93
CA HIS A 35 -0.37 -1.47 4.84
C HIS A 35 0.94 -0.86 4.35
N ALA A 36 0.88 -0.12 3.23
CA ALA A 36 2.05 0.54 2.67
C ALA A 36 2.62 1.61 3.62
N ALA A 37 1.77 2.50 4.13
CA ALA A 37 2.20 3.59 5.00
C ALA A 37 2.81 3.08 6.31
N SER A 38 2.16 2.12 6.96
CA SER A 38 2.59 1.60 8.26
C SER A 38 3.88 0.78 8.15
N ALA A 39 4.03 -0.02 7.09
CA ALA A 39 5.28 -0.76 6.86
C ALA A 39 6.46 0.17 6.53
N TRP A 40 6.23 1.22 5.74
CA TRP A 40 7.26 2.23 5.48
C TRP A 40 7.61 3.06 6.72
N SER A 41 6.61 3.38 7.55
CA SER A 41 6.85 4.04 8.84
C SER A 41 7.70 3.17 9.75
N LEU A 42 7.43 1.87 9.80
CA LEU A 42 8.26 0.91 10.56
C LEU A 42 9.69 0.88 10.02
N TYR A 43 9.88 0.74 8.70
CA TYR A 43 11.21 0.73 8.08
C TYR A 43 12.04 1.97 8.43
N LEU A 44 11.41 3.15 8.44
CA LEU A 44 12.09 4.42 8.73
C LEU A 44 12.19 4.73 10.23
N SER A 45 11.59 3.91 11.10
CA SER A 45 11.48 4.20 12.53
C SER A 45 12.81 4.07 13.27
N GLN A 46 13.70 3.19 12.81
CA GLN A 46 14.99 2.95 13.46
C GLN A 46 16.10 2.70 12.42
N PRO A 47 17.33 3.25 12.61
CA PRO A 47 18.43 3.10 11.66
C PRO A 47 18.82 1.65 11.37
N GLU A 48 18.69 0.74 12.34
CA GLU A 48 19.02 -0.68 12.19
C GLU A 48 18.10 -1.43 11.22
N PHE A 49 16.94 -0.85 10.88
CA PHE A 49 16.05 -1.41 9.86
C PHE A 49 16.45 -1.01 8.44
N ASN A 50 17.40 -0.10 8.27
CA ASN A 50 17.84 0.39 6.96
C ASN A 50 18.73 -0.62 6.22
N PHE A 51 18.19 -1.80 5.90
CA PHE A 51 18.88 -2.82 5.10
C PHE A 51 19.07 -2.43 3.63
N LEU A 52 18.48 -1.30 3.18
CA LEU A 52 18.67 -0.73 1.84
C LEU A 52 19.69 0.42 1.82
N ALA A 53 20.52 0.57 2.86
CA ALA A 53 21.48 1.68 3.00
C ALA A 53 22.47 1.84 1.83
N ASN A 54 22.67 0.78 1.03
CA ASN A 54 23.57 0.78 -0.11
C ASN A 54 22.91 1.22 -1.44
N LEU A 55 21.60 1.48 -1.45
CA LEU A 55 20.93 2.07 -2.61
C LEU A 55 21.22 3.56 -2.65
N ASP A 56 21.48 4.09 -3.84
CA ASP A 56 21.50 5.54 -4.01
C ASP A 56 20.09 6.14 -3.85
N HIS A 57 20.00 7.47 -3.77
CA HIS A 57 18.72 8.15 -3.57
C HIS A 57 17.72 7.90 -4.72
N VAL A 58 18.18 7.77 -5.96
CA VAL A 58 17.34 7.53 -7.13
C VAL A 58 16.78 6.11 -7.09
N GLU A 59 17.63 5.14 -6.78
CA GLU A 59 17.29 3.73 -6.61
C GLU A 59 16.30 3.55 -5.46
N PHE A 60 16.57 4.14 -4.30
CA PHE A 60 15.66 4.06 -3.14
C PHE A 60 14.29 4.66 -3.46
N LYS A 61 14.26 5.83 -4.10
CA LYS A 61 12.99 6.47 -4.50
C LYS A 61 12.21 5.59 -5.47
N ARG A 62 12.88 4.98 -6.45
CA ARG A 62 12.26 4.05 -7.39
C ARG A 62 11.77 2.79 -6.70
N PHE A 63 12.57 2.20 -5.80
CA PHE A 63 12.20 1.03 -5.03
C PHE A 63 10.95 1.29 -4.19
N ARG A 64 10.93 2.41 -3.45
CA ARG A 64 9.77 2.82 -2.66
C ARG A 64 8.53 2.97 -3.52
N PHE A 65 8.65 3.62 -4.67
CA PHE A 65 7.55 3.77 -5.63
C PHE A 65 7.02 2.40 -6.08
N LEU A 66 7.89 1.50 -6.55
CA LEU A 66 7.48 0.17 -7.02
C LEU A 66 6.78 -0.66 -5.93
N VAL A 67 7.26 -0.58 -4.68
CA VAL A 67 6.63 -1.28 -3.55
C VAL A 67 5.24 -0.71 -3.25
N ILE A 68 5.08 0.62 -3.26
CA ILE A 68 3.77 1.26 -3.02
C ILE A 68 2.78 0.87 -4.12
N GLU A 69 3.19 0.94 -5.40
CA GLU A 69 2.34 0.55 -6.52
C GLU A 69 1.91 -0.92 -6.42
N ALA A 70 2.84 -1.82 -6.09
CA ALA A 70 2.56 -3.24 -5.94
C ALA A 70 1.56 -3.53 -4.81
N ILE A 71 1.63 -2.81 -3.68
CA ILE A 71 0.68 -2.94 -2.57
C ILE A 71 -0.68 -2.34 -2.94
N LEU A 72 -0.72 -1.13 -3.49
CA LEU A 72 -1.99 -0.48 -3.86
C LEU A 72 -2.73 -1.22 -4.99
N ALA A 73 -2.01 -2.03 -5.77
CA ALA A 73 -2.59 -2.88 -6.81
C ALA A 73 -3.34 -4.11 -6.25
N THR A 74 -3.18 -4.46 -4.96
CA THR A 74 -3.93 -5.58 -4.36
C THR A 74 -5.35 -5.22 -3.97
N ASP A 75 -5.75 -3.93 -4.08
CA ASP A 75 -7.13 -3.51 -3.88
C ASP A 75 -8.03 -4.13 -4.96
N LEU A 76 -8.86 -5.09 -4.55
CA LEU A 76 -9.77 -5.79 -5.45
C LEU A 76 -10.82 -4.86 -6.09
N LYS A 77 -11.05 -3.66 -5.56
CA LYS A 77 -11.88 -2.64 -6.21
C LYS A 77 -11.32 -2.21 -7.58
N LYS A 78 -10.00 -2.33 -7.77
CA LYS A 78 -9.29 -2.01 -9.03
C LYS A 78 -9.03 -3.23 -9.91
N HIS A 79 -9.47 -4.42 -9.51
CA HIS A 79 -9.15 -5.67 -10.19
C HIS A 79 -9.44 -5.64 -11.70
N PHE A 80 -10.64 -5.20 -12.08
CA PHE A 80 -11.04 -5.16 -13.49
C PHE A 80 -10.33 -4.08 -14.29
N ASP A 81 -9.95 -2.97 -13.66
CA ASP A 81 -9.17 -1.91 -14.31
C ASP A 81 -7.78 -2.45 -14.70
N PHE A 82 -7.09 -3.11 -13.76
CA PHE A 82 -5.79 -3.74 -14.03
C PHE A 82 -5.88 -4.85 -15.07
N LEU A 83 -6.94 -5.68 -15.01
CA LEU A 83 -7.13 -6.76 -15.99
C LEU A 83 -7.33 -6.20 -17.41
N ALA A 84 -8.14 -5.14 -17.55
CA ALA A 84 -8.35 -4.47 -18.83
C ALA A 84 -7.07 -3.82 -19.36
N GLU A 85 -6.33 -3.11 -18.49
CA GLU A 85 -5.05 -2.50 -18.88
C GLU A 85 -4.03 -3.57 -19.32
N PHE A 86 -3.93 -4.67 -18.58
CA PHE A 86 -3.02 -5.76 -18.92
C PHE A 86 -3.35 -6.38 -20.28
N ASN A 87 -4.61 -6.73 -20.52
CA ASN A 87 -5.07 -7.29 -21.80
C ASN A 87 -4.89 -6.33 -22.98
N SER A 88 -4.78 -5.01 -22.74
CA SER A 88 -4.52 -4.05 -23.81
C SER A 88 -3.04 -4.03 -24.27
N LYS A 89 -2.13 -4.57 -23.45
CA LYS A 89 -0.68 -4.55 -23.67
C LYS A 89 -0.10 -5.91 -24.08
N VAL A 90 -0.83 -7.00 -23.83
CA VAL A 90 -0.46 -8.39 -24.12
C VAL A 90 -1.35 -8.94 -25.22
#